data_AF-A0A7V4AMD0-F1
#
_entry.id   AF-A0A7V4AMD0-F1
#
_cell.length_a   1.000
_cell.length_b   1.000
_cell.length_c   1.000
_cell.angle_alpha   90.00
_cell.angle_beta   90.00
_cell.angle_gamma   90.00
#
_symmetry.space_group_name_H-M   'P 1'
#
loop_
_entity.id
_entity.type
_entity.pdbx_description
1 polymer ?
#
loop_
_entity_poly.entity_id
_entity_poly.type
_entity_poly.pdbx_seq_one_letter_code
_entity_poly.pdbx_strand_id
1 'polypeptide(L)'
;MRETLLEFFKKTGRPHRLEEILRRFGLEKREAKAYLRGLVREGLLEKKGSQYFLPARVQGPISLHRDGYGFVRLPEKDLFIPPGYTKDAWPEDLVEARLMPPGRDGKPWG
;
A
#
# COMPACT_ATOMS: atom_id res chain seq x y z
N MET A 1 9.97 7.94 17.37
CA MET A 1 8.71 7.16 17.46
C MET A 1 8.16 6.73 16.10
N ARG A 2 7.93 7.63 15.13
CA ARG A 2 7.41 7.25 13.80
C ARG A 2 8.23 6.15 13.10
N GLU A 3 9.56 6.32 13.10
CA GLU A 3 10.49 5.36 12.53
C GLU A 3 10.44 4.00 13.25
N THR A 4 10.36 4.01 14.57
CA THR A 4 10.18 2.81 15.40
C THR A 4 8.90 2.05 15.05
N LEU A 5 7.78 2.76 14.84
CA LEU A 5 6.52 2.16 14.41
C LEU A 5 6.66 1.56 13.01
N LEU A 6 7.27 2.28 12.06
CA LEU A 6 7.48 1.77 10.70
C LEU A 6 8.35 0.50 10.70
N GLU A 7 9.45 0.51 11.44
CA GLU A 7 10.34 -0.63 11.59
C GLU A 7 9.64 -1.84 12.22
N PHE A 8 8.73 -1.60 13.17
CA PHE A 8 7.88 -2.64 13.72
C PHE A 8 7.00 -3.30 12.65
N PHE A 9 6.34 -2.53 11.78
CA PHE A 9 5.54 -3.09 10.70
C PHE A 9 6.39 -3.85 9.66
N LYS A 10 7.61 -3.37 9.36
CA LYS A 10 8.57 -4.08 8.48
C LYS A 10 8.96 -5.43 9.04
N LYS A 11 9.25 -5.49 10.34
CA LYS A 11 9.66 -6.74 11.01
C LYS A 11 8.53 -7.76 11.13
N THR A 12 7.29 -7.32 11.33
CA THR A 12 6.17 -8.24 11.51
C THR A 12 5.50 -8.66 10.22
N GLY A 13 5.50 -7.80 9.19
CA GLY A 13 4.90 -8.08 7.88
C GLY A 13 3.38 -8.32 7.88
N ARG A 14 2.70 -8.17 9.03
CA ARG A 14 1.27 -8.42 9.19
C ARG A 14 0.50 -7.16 9.61
N PRO A 15 -0.82 -7.10 9.36
CA PRO A 15 -1.65 -6.04 9.90
C PRO A 15 -1.70 -6.03 11.43
N HIS A 16 -1.70 -4.83 12.03
CA HIS A 16 -1.83 -4.61 13.47
C HIS A 16 -2.97 -3.66 13.79
N ARG A 17 -3.72 -3.96 14.86
CA ARG A 17 -4.79 -3.08 15.36
C ARG A 17 -4.23 -1.94 16.20
N LEU A 18 -4.93 -0.82 16.25
CA LEU A 18 -4.53 0.32 17.10
C LEU A 18 -4.29 -0.12 18.55
N GLU A 19 -5.18 -0.93 19.12
CA GLU A 19 -5.10 -1.38 20.51
C GLU A 19 -3.82 -2.20 20.79
N GLU A 20 -3.38 -3.00 19.82
CA GLU A 20 -2.13 -3.78 19.90
C GLU A 20 -0.91 -2.83 19.93
N ILE A 21 -0.93 -1.79 19.10
CA ILE A 21 0.13 -0.78 19.04
C ILE A 21 0.19 0.01 20.34
N LEU A 22 -0.94 0.46 20.88
CA LEU A 22 -1.00 1.19 22.15
C LEU A 22 -0.41 0.36 23.29
N ARG A 23 -0.83 -0.91 23.41
CA ARG A 23 -0.34 -1.82 24.45
C ARG A 23 1.15 -2.10 24.33
N ARG A 24 1.66 -2.30 23.11
CA ARG A 24 3.06 -2.67 22.86
C ARG A 24 4.03 -1.51 23.09
N PHE A 25 3.64 -0.29 22.72
CA PHE A 25 4.52 0.88 22.77
C PHE A 25 4.22 1.81 23.94
N GLY A 26 3.22 1.52 24.77
CA GLY A 26 2.84 2.35 25.92
C GLY A 26 2.39 3.76 25.53
N LEU A 27 1.90 3.94 24.29
CA LEU A 27 1.55 5.25 23.75
C LEU A 27 0.16 5.69 24.19
N GLU A 28 0.00 7.00 24.38
CA GLU A 28 -1.31 7.61 24.49
C GLU A 28 -2.04 7.56 23.14
N LYS A 29 -3.37 7.39 23.18
CA LYS A 29 -4.20 7.13 21.99
C LYS A 29 -4.16 8.27 20.97
N ARG A 30 -4.20 9.53 21.39
CA ARG A 30 -4.13 10.70 20.49
C ARG A 30 -2.74 10.80 19.86
N GLU A 31 -1.69 10.57 20.63
CA GLU A 31 -0.30 10.59 20.14
C GLU A 31 -0.06 9.48 19.09
N ALA A 32 -0.41 8.23 19.40
CA ALA A 32 -0.28 7.11 18.46
C ALA A 32 -1.06 7.37 17.16
N LYS A 33 -2.29 7.89 17.26
CA LYS A 33 -3.06 8.28 16.08
C LYS A 33 -2.39 9.38 15.27
N ALA A 34 -1.71 10.33 15.90
CA ALA A 34 -0.98 11.38 15.18
C ALA A 34 0.16 10.78 14.35
N TYR A 35 1.00 9.92 14.95
CA TYR A 35 2.09 9.27 14.23
C TYR A 35 1.59 8.36 13.11
N LEU A 36 0.60 7.50 13.39
CA LEU A 36 0.04 6.58 12.40
C LEU A 36 -0.61 7.34 11.23
N ARG A 37 -1.34 8.43 11.50
CA ARG A 37 -1.90 9.27 10.43
C ARG A 37 -0.80 9.93 9.58
N GLY A 38 0.30 10.35 10.19
CA GLY A 38 1.46 10.87 9.46
C GLY A 38 2.04 9.84 8.50
N LEU A 39 2.25 8.61 8.98
CA LEU A 39 2.76 7.50 8.17
C LEU A 39 1.78 7.10 7.04
N VAL A 40 0.47 7.13 7.31
CA VAL A 40 -0.55 6.87 6.28
C VAL A 40 -0.58 7.99 5.23
N ARG A 41 -0.47 9.25 5.66
CA ARG A 41 -0.44 10.41 4.75
C ARG A 41 0.77 10.36 3.82
N GLU A 42 1.90 9.87 4.31
CA GLU A 42 3.13 9.69 3.52
C GLU A 42 3.12 8.41 2.66
N GLY A 43 2.06 7.58 2.74
CA GLY A 43 1.97 6.33 1.98
C GLY A 43 2.93 5.24 2.46
N LEU A 44 3.48 5.37 3.67
CA LEU A 44 4.34 4.38 4.33
C LEU A 44 3.52 3.30 5.06
N LEU A 45 2.29 3.62 5.43
CA LEU A 45 1.31 2.69 5.97
C LEU A 45 -0.04 2.84 5.26
N GLU A 46 -0.84 1.79 5.34
CA GLU A 46 -2.24 1.79 4.97
C GLU A 46 -3.12 1.57 6.19
N LYS A 47 -4.41 1.92 6.05
CA LYS A 47 -5.40 1.70 7.10
C LYS A 47 -6.67 1.10 6.51
N LYS A 48 -7.12 -0.02 7.08
CA LYS A 48 -8.43 -0.65 6.80
C LYS A 48 -9.15 -0.85 8.12
N GLY A 49 -10.27 -0.15 8.32
CA GLY A 49 -10.97 -0.14 9.60
C GLY A 49 -10.07 0.35 10.75
N SER A 50 -9.83 -0.50 11.74
CA SER A 50 -8.91 -0.24 12.88
C SER A 50 -7.49 -0.79 12.68
N GLN A 51 -7.22 -1.47 11.56
CA GLN A 51 -5.94 -2.09 11.27
C GLN A 51 -5.05 -1.17 10.44
N TYR A 52 -3.76 -1.22 10.73
CA TYR A 52 -2.68 -0.60 9.98
C TYR A 52 -1.75 -1.68 9.43
N PHE A 53 -1.20 -1.47 8.25
CA PHE A 53 -0.32 -2.44 7.59
C PHE A 53 0.60 -1.73 6.60
N LEU A 54 1.69 -2.40 6.20
CA LEU A 54 2.53 -1.91 5.10
C LEU A 54 1.74 -1.98 3.79
N PRO A 55 1.87 -0.98 2.90
CA PRO A 55 1.36 -1.10 1.55
C PRO A 55 2.01 -2.31 0.89
N ALA A 56 1.18 -3.18 0.32
CA ALA A 56 1.69 -4.26 -0.51
C ALA A 56 2.12 -3.63 -1.84
N ARG A 57 3.41 -3.73 -2.16
CA ARG A 57 3.98 -3.18 -3.40
C ARG A 57 4.69 -4.28 -4.15
N VAL A 58 4.65 -4.18 -5.47
CA VAL A 58 5.28 -5.10 -6.41
C VAL A 58 6.03 -4.31 -7.45
N GLN A 59 7.07 -4.90 -8.02
CA GLN A 59 7.85 -4.29 -9.09
C GLN A 59 7.88 -5.20 -10.30
N GLY A 60 7.80 -4.60 -11.48
CA GLY A 60 7.84 -5.33 -12.75
C GLY A 60 7.74 -4.40 -13.94
N PRO A 61 8.04 -4.89 -15.15
CA PRO A 61 7.90 -4.09 -16.35
C PRO A 61 6.42 -3.89 -16.70
N ILE A 62 6.06 -2.67 -17.11
CA ILE A 62 4.68 -2.32 -17.47
C ILE A 62 4.40 -2.48 -18.97
N SER A 63 3.24 -3.04 -19.30
CA SER A 63 2.66 -3.05 -20.63
C SER A 63 1.49 -2.07 -20.67
N LEU A 64 1.41 -1.20 -21.68
CA LEU A 64 0.35 -0.19 -21.78
C LEU A 64 -0.59 -0.47 -22.96
N HIS A 65 -1.87 -0.18 -22.76
CA HIS A 65 -2.90 -0.24 -23.78
C HIS A 65 -3.29 1.16 -24.25
N ARG A 66 -3.77 1.27 -25.51
CA ARG A 66 -4.19 2.54 -26.12
C ARG A 66 -5.31 3.25 -25.34
N ASP A 67 -6.12 2.48 -24.61
CA ASP A 67 -7.23 3.01 -23.79
C ASP A 67 -6.76 3.52 -22.42
N GLY A 68 -5.43 3.59 -22.20
CA GLY A 68 -4.82 4.22 -21.03
C GLY A 68 -4.62 3.31 -19.82
N TYR A 69 -5.12 2.06 -19.86
CA TYR A 69 -4.81 1.05 -18.84
C TYR A 69 -3.50 0.32 -19.15
N GLY A 70 -3.00 -0.45 -18.19
CA GLY A 70 -1.81 -1.27 -18.38
C GLY A 70 -1.78 -2.50 -17.47
N PHE A 71 -0.67 -3.22 -17.53
CA PHE A 71 -0.39 -4.39 -16.71
C PHE A 71 1.06 -4.37 -16.26
N VAL A 72 1.31 -4.54 -14.97
CA VAL A 72 2.66 -4.84 -14.46
C VAL A 72 2.86 -6.34 -14.49
N ARG A 73 3.86 -6.80 -15.26
CA ARG A 73 4.13 -8.23 -15.39
C ARG A 73 4.77 -8.79 -14.12
N LEU A 74 4.16 -9.83 -13.57
CA LEU A 74 4.63 -10.51 -12.36
C LEU A 74 4.72 -12.03 -12.61
N PRO A 75 5.49 -12.79 -11.82
CA PRO A 75 5.66 -14.22 -12.05
C PRO A 75 4.37 -15.05 -11.99
N GLU A 76 3.45 -14.71 -11.10
CA GLU A 76 2.21 -15.48 -10.91
C GLU A 76 1.06 -14.96 -11.77
N LYS A 77 0.80 -13.64 -11.69
CA LYS A 77 -0.29 -12.99 -12.40
C LYS A 77 -0.02 -11.52 -12.58
N ASP A 78 -0.22 -11.04 -13.79
CA ASP A 78 -0.11 -9.62 -14.11
C ASP A 78 -1.05 -8.77 -13.25
N LEU A 79 -0.50 -7.65 -12.77
CA LEU A 79 -1.25 -6.68 -12.00
C LEU A 79 -1.88 -5.66 -12.95
N PHE A 80 -3.21 -5.61 -12.99
CA PHE A 80 -3.94 -4.64 -13.79
C PHE A 80 -3.81 -3.23 -13.23
N ILE A 81 -3.40 -2.28 -14.06
CA ILE A 81 -3.35 -0.86 -13.75
C ILE A 81 -4.47 -0.14 -14.54
N PRO A 82 -5.49 0.40 -13.87
CA PRO A 82 -6.60 1.08 -14.56
C PRO A 82 -6.17 2.38 -15.25
N PRO A 83 -6.99 2.90 -16.19
CA PRO A 83 -6.74 4.19 -16.82
C PRO A 83 -6.59 5.31 -15.76
N GLY A 84 -5.61 6.20 -15.98
CA GLY A 84 -5.30 7.30 -15.05
C GLY A 84 -4.38 6.93 -13.88
N TYR A 85 -4.02 5.65 -13.72
CA TYR A 85 -3.08 5.18 -12.70
C TYR A 85 -1.71 4.79 -13.27
N THR A 86 -1.59 4.74 -14.59
CA THR A 86 -0.34 4.53 -15.33
C THR A 86 0.61 5.73 -15.26
N LYS A 87 0.09 6.92 -14.92
CA LYS A 87 0.84 8.18 -14.80
C LYS A 87 1.71 8.42 -16.04
N ASP A 88 3.00 8.68 -15.84
CA ASP A 88 3.96 9.00 -16.89
C ASP A 88 4.77 7.76 -17.33
N ALA A 89 4.33 6.55 -16.98
CA ALA A 89 5.03 5.32 -17.35
C ALA A 89 4.98 5.10 -18.86
N TRP A 90 6.08 4.59 -19.42
CA TRP A 90 6.19 4.16 -20.81
C TRP A 90 6.18 2.63 -20.92
N PRO A 91 5.84 2.07 -22.10
CA PRO A 91 5.92 0.63 -22.30
C PRO A 91 7.32 0.10 -21.97
N GLU A 92 7.37 -1.04 -21.27
CA GLU A 92 8.57 -1.73 -20.79
C GLU A 92 9.31 -1.06 -19.61
N ASP A 93 8.83 0.09 -19.10
CA ASP A 93 9.41 0.69 -17.89
C ASP A 93 9.28 -0.26 -16.69
N LEU A 94 10.36 -0.36 -15.90
CA LEU A 94 10.31 -1.00 -14.59
C LEU A 94 9.61 -0.08 -13.59
N VAL A 95 8.40 -0.46 -13.17
CA VAL A 95 7.57 0.36 -12.28
C VAL A 95 7.37 -0.31 -10.93
N GLU A 96 7.13 0.49 -9.89
CA GLU A 96 6.57 0.03 -8.62
C GLU A 96 5.06 0.29 -8.61
N ALA A 97 4.29 -0.78 -8.47
CA ALA A 97 2.85 -0.72 -8.34
C ALA A 97 2.41 -1.13 -6.93
N ARG A 98 1.29 -0.56 -6.48
CA ARG A 98 0.71 -0.81 -5.17
C ARG A 98 -0.53 -1.68 -5.33
N LEU A 99 -0.61 -2.73 -4.52
CA LEU A 99 -1.76 -3.62 -4.46
C LEU A 99 -2.93 -2.95 -3.74
N MET A 100 -4.07 -2.77 -4.40
CA MET A 100 -5.29 -2.20 -3.83
C MET A 100 -6.40 -3.24 -3.66
N PRO A 101 -7.30 -3.07 -2.68
CA PRO A 101 -8.48 -3.91 -2.59
C PRO A 101 -9.42 -3.70 -3.79
N PRO A 102 -10.27 -4.69 -4.12
CA PRO A 102 -11.37 -4.51 -5.06
C PRO A 102 -12.23 -3.30 -4.66
N GLY A 103 -12.65 -2.54 -5.66
CA GLY A 103 -13.37 -1.29 -5.48
C GLY A 103 -14.84 -1.57 -5.54
N ARG A 104 -15.63 -0.50 -5.60
CA ARG A 104 -17.10 -0.59 -5.46
C ARG A 104 -17.76 -1.47 -6.52
N ASP A 105 -17.13 -1.64 -7.68
CA ASP A 105 -17.59 -2.45 -8.81
C ASP A 105 -17.23 -3.95 -8.68
N GLY A 106 -16.60 -4.37 -7.58
CA GLY A 106 -16.23 -5.76 -7.33
C GLY A 106 -15.07 -6.26 -8.19
N LYS A 107 -14.55 -5.43 -9.11
CA LYS A 107 -13.33 -5.72 -9.84
C LYS A 107 -12.15 -5.51 -8.89
N PRO A 108 -11.21 -6.47 -8.79
CA PRO A 108 -9.97 -6.25 -8.07
C PRO A 108 -9.28 -5.04 -8.71
N TRP A 109 -9.03 -4.01 -7.91
CA TRP A 109 -8.14 -2.95 -8.33
C TRP A 109 -6.75 -3.52 -8.11
N GLY A 110 -5.87 -3.25 -9.06
CA GLY A 110 -4.46 -3.57 -8.94
C GLY A 110 -3.97 -3.04 -7.62
#